data_AF-A0A7S3JUC4-F1
#
_entry.id   AF-A0A7S3JUC4-F1
#
_cell.length_a   1.000
_cell.length_b   1.000
_cell.length_c   1.000
_cell.angle_alpha   90.00
_cell.angle_beta   90.00
_cell.angle_gamma   90.00
#
_symmetry.space_group_name_H-M   'P 1'
#
loop_
_entity.id
_entity.type
_entity.pdbx_description
1 polymer ?
#
loop_
_entity_poly.entity_id
_entity_poly.type
_entity_poly.pdbx_seq_one_letter_code
_entity_poly.pdbx_strand_id
1 'polypeptide(L)'
;MIEELHESWTTNEKIKTRKLQTTDAQHLFNIFQTQKDLAEKNRKTVEEYLEHAMLADPSNSSLDHAWYTSAYQLKRLAGRVPKATMPELVQSLWNDDRLCIFNVYILFSDKDYETFRAGLFLWLQLCVLETKMSRLLRMGTELVLSSELGKDNSQIKDSIISALLETRTWTATDHPQWLALEVDGGIQIRPAQYEIALACIKKSGAIMQLNMGLGKTRVIVPMLYTYWRLKKSLVRLNFLSELVSEAFDFAHRRLTASSMFDVQLFQIPFHRDVKVDECRLKVLLDQCEYCVRVGGAVFMTPEARCSLHLKNHELRMLNRRKECDLINEF
;
A
#
# COMPACT_ATOMS: atom_id res chain seq x y z
N MET A 1 5.28 27.27 25.58
CA MET A 1 6.51 26.46 25.48
C MET A 1 6.82 25.66 26.75
N ILE A 2 7.16 26.26 27.90
CA ILE A 2 7.40 25.48 29.14
C ILE A 2 6.11 24.82 29.65
N GLU A 3 4.99 25.53 29.60
CA GLU A 3 3.67 25.00 29.98
C GLU A 3 3.21 23.86 29.06
N GLU A 4 3.33 23.99 27.73
CA GLU A 4 3.03 22.92 26.77
C GLU A 4 3.92 21.67 26.97
N LEU A 5 5.21 21.87 27.32
CA LEU A 5 6.11 20.77 27.66
C LEU A 5 5.69 20.09 28.96
N HIS A 6 5.23 20.85 29.95
CA HIS A 6 4.70 20.31 31.21
C HIS A 6 3.38 19.58 31.01
N GLU A 7 2.50 20.09 30.14
CA GLU A 7 1.26 19.43 29.76
C GLU A 7 1.54 18.12 29.01
N SER A 8 2.48 18.13 28.06
CA SER A 8 2.93 16.94 27.34
C SER A 8 3.53 15.90 28.29
N TRP A 9 4.36 16.34 29.24
CA TRP A 9 5.01 15.47 30.21
C TRP A 9 4.01 14.85 31.20
N THR A 10 3.11 15.65 31.76
CA THR A 10 2.03 15.15 32.65
C THR A 10 1.04 14.26 31.91
N THR A 11 0.80 14.50 30.62
CA THR A 11 -0.02 13.61 29.78
C THR A 11 0.69 12.28 29.54
N ASN A 12 2.00 12.29 29.31
CA ASN A 12 2.82 11.09 29.15
C ASN A 12 2.87 10.26 30.45
N GLU A 13 3.00 10.89 31.61
CA GLU A 13 2.96 10.19 32.91
C GLU A 13 1.60 9.56 33.21
N LYS A 14 0.51 10.14 32.69
CA LYS A 14 -0.85 9.57 32.82
C LYS A 14 -1.07 8.35 31.92
N ILE A 15 -0.18 8.06 30.98
CA ILE A 15 -0.28 6.87 30.13
C ILE A 15 0.00 5.63 31.01
N LYS A 16 -1.05 4.85 31.29
CA LYS A 16 -0.93 3.61 32.07
C LYS A 16 0.08 2.66 31.40
N THR A 17 1.26 2.52 32.01
CA THR A 17 2.25 1.51 31.62
C THR A 17 1.67 0.12 31.90
N ARG A 18 1.21 -0.57 30.86
CA ARG A 18 0.78 -1.96 31.00
C ARG A 18 2.01 -2.83 31.12
N LYS A 19 2.08 -3.63 32.18
CA LYS A 19 3.14 -4.63 32.39
C LYS A 19 2.67 -5.98 31.86
N LEU A 20 3.59 -6.77 31.33
CA LEU A 20 3.32 -8.17 30.98
C LEU A 20 2.95 -8.94 32.26
N GLN A 21 1.90 -9.74 32.18
CA GLN A 21 1.44 -10.56 33.33
C GLN A 21 2.44 -11.69 33.66
N THR A 22 3.20 -12.15 32.67
CA THR A 22 4.21 -13.20 32.81
C THR A 22 5.59 -12.63 32.51
N THR A 23 6.55 -12.89 33.40
CA THR A 23 7.97 -12.57 33.21
C THR A 23 8.76 -13.72 32.58
N ASP A 24 8.14 -14.89 32.42
CA ASP A 24 8.76 -16.06 31.82
C ASP A 24 8.83 -15.89 30.29
N ALA A 25 10.07 -15.73 29.80
CA ALA A 25 10.38 -15.56 28.39
C ALA A 25 10.00 -16.80 27.58
N GLN A 26 10.16 -17.99 28.16
CA GLN A 26 9.88 -19.26 27.46
C GLN A 26 8.38 -19.45 27.26
N HIS A 27 7.58 -19.10 28.26
CA HIS A 27 6.12 -19.13 28.15
C HIS A 27 5.61 -18.18 27.07
N LEU A 28 6.12 -16.94 27.02
CA LEU A 28 5.76 -15.96 25.98
C LEU A 28 6.14 -16.46 24.58
N PHE A 29 7.32 -17.04 24.43
CA PHE A 29 7.77 -17.63 23.17
C PHE A 29 6.79 -18.72 22.68
N ASN A 30 6.40 -19.64 23.55
CA ASN A 30 5.48 -20.73 23.21
C ASN A 30 4.10 -20.21 22.78
N ILE A 31 3.60 -19.14 23.42
CA ILE A 31 2.36 -18.48 23.02
C ILE A 31 2.50 -17.90 21.61
N PHE A 32 3.57 -17.15 21.33
CA PHE A 32 3.77 -16.55 20.00
C PHE A 32 3.93 -17.61 18.90
N GLN A 33 4.63 -18.71 19.18
CA GLN A 33 4.76 -19.81 18.24
C GLN A 33 3.39 -20.45 17.94
N THR A 34 2.62 -20.76 18.97
CA THR A 34 1.29 -21.37 18.81
C THR A 34 0.33 -20.48 18.01
N GLN A 35 0.34 -19.17 18.27
CA GLN A 35 -0.49 -18.21 17.53
C GLN A 35 -0.03 -18.05 16.08
N LYS A 36 1.29 -18.09 15.82
CA LYS A 36 1.83 -18.09 14.47
C LYS A 36 1.38 -19.32 13.68
N ASP A 37 1.51 -20.52 14.26
CA ASP A 37 1.14 -21.78 13.61
C ASP A 37 -0.37 -21.81 13.29
N LEU A 38 -1.20 -21.28 14.18
CA LEU A 38 -2.64 -21.13 13.95
C LEU A 38 -2.94 -20.15 12.80
N ALA A 39 -2.25 -19.00 12.75
CA ALA A 39 -2.41 -18.03 11.68
C ALA A 39 -1.99 -18.62 10.32
N GLU A 40 -0.87 -19.34 10.26
CA GLU A 40 -0.39 -20.02 9.05
C GLU A 40 -1.37 -21.10 8.56
N LYS A 41 -1.91 -21.91 9.49
CA LYS A 41 -2.91 -22.93 9.16
C LYS A 41 -4.16 -22.29 8.55
N ASN A 42 -4.70 -21.28 9.21
CA ASN A 42 -5.90 -20.58 8.73
C ASN A 42 -5.64 -19.88 7.39
N ARG A 43 -4.46 -19.28 7.20
CA ARG A 43 -4.08 -18.64 5.92
C ARG A 43 -4.13 -19.65 4.79
N LYS A 44 -3.52 -20.83 4.97
CA LYS A 44 -3.53 -21.91 3.98
C LYS A 44 -4.94 -22.39 3.66
N THR A 45 -5.80 -22.57 4.67
CA THR A 45 -7.20 -22.96 4.44
C THR A 45 -7.97 -21.93 3.63
N VAL A 46 -7.75 -20.63 3.88
CA VAL A 46 -8.37 -19.56 3.09
C VAL A 46 -7.80 -19.51 1.68
N GLU A 47 -6.48 -19.72 1.54
CA GLU A 47 -5.81 -19.78 0.23
C GLU A 47 -6.36 -20.91 -0.64
N GLU A 48 -6.49 -22.12 -0.08
CA GLU A 48 -7.12 -23.27 -0.74
C GLU A 48 -8.58 -22.98 -1.13
N TYR A 49 -9.34 -22.31 -0.26
CA TYR A 49 -10.70 -21.88 -0.57
C TYR A 49 -10.74 -20.90 -1.76
N LEU A 50 -9.87 -19.89 -1.78
CA LEU A 50 -9.79 -18.88 -2.84
C LEU A 50 -9.35 -19.50 -4.17
N GLU A 51 -8.36 -20.39 -4.15
CA GLU A 51 -7.93 -21.14 -5.33
C GLU A 51 -9.05 -22.03 -5.86
N HIS A 52 -9.75 -22.74 -4.98
CA HIS A 52 -10.89 -23.56 -5.36
C HIS A 52 -12.04 -22.70 -5.92
N ALA A 53 -12.32 -21.54 -5.33
CA ALA A 53 -13.32 -20.60 -5.84
C ALA A 53 -12.98 -20.10 -7.25
N MET A 54 -11.70 -19.85 -7.57
CA MET A 54 -11.28 -19.50 -8.93
C MET A 54 -11.50 -20.63 -9.93
N LEU A 55 -11.33 -21.87 -9.50
CA LEU A 55 -11.48 -23.06 -10.35
C LEU A 55 -12.91 -23.59 -10.40
N ALA A 56 -13.78 -23.14 -9.50
CA ALA A 56 -15.16 -23.57 -9.44
C ALA A 56 -15.90 -23.14 -10.73
N ASP A 57 -16.48 -24.14 -11.39
CA ASP A 57 -17.45 -23.92 -12.45
C ASP A 57 -18.82 -23.63 -11.79
N PRO A 58 -19.69 -22.79 -12.39
CA PRO A 58 -21.02 -22.53 -11.85
C PRO A 58 -21.79 -23.84 -11.75
N SER A 59 -22.11 -24.25 -10.52
CA SER A 59 -22.81 -25.51 -10.24
C SER A 59 -24.25 -25.54 -10.76
N ASN A 60 -24.81 -24.38 -11.09
CA ASN A 60 -26.15 -24.20 -11.65
C ASN A 60 -26.17 -23.02 -12.65
N SER A 61 -25.40 -23.07 -13.74
CA SER A 61 -25.70 -22.16 -14.84
C SER A 61 -27.09 -22.50 -15.36
N SER A 62 -28.05 -21.56 -15.25
CA SER A 62 -29.27 -21.61 -16.04
C SER A 62 -28.92 -21.94 -17.50
N LEU A 63 -29.83 -22.64 -18.21
CA LEU A 63 -29.62 -23.09 -19.58
C LEU A 63 -29.08 -21.99 -20.52
N ASP A 64 -29.34 -20.73 -20.21
CA ASP A 64 -28.95 -19.54 -20.97
C ASP A 64 -27.42 -19.32 -21.08
N HIS A 65 -26.60 -19.90 -20.21
CA HIS A 65 -25.14 -19.70 -20.19
C HIS A 65 -24.30 -20.99 -20.30
N ALA A 66 -24.94 -22.13 -20.57
CA ALA A 66 -24.28 -23.43 -20.67
C ALA A 66 -23.14 -23.45 -21.71
N TRP A 67 -23.32 -22.77 -22.85
CA TRP A 67 -22.30 -22.70 -23.91
C TRP A 67 -21.03 -21.98 -23.46
N TYR A 68 -21.15 -20.95 -22.61
CA TYR A 68 -20.01 -20.19 -22.10
C TYR A 68 -19.23 -21.04 -21.09
N THR A 69 -19.92 -21.78 -20.23
CA THR A 69 -19.33 -22.77 -19.31
C THR A 69 -18.53 -23.83 -20.06
N SER A 70 -19.10 -24.44 -21.10
CA SER A 70 -18.37 -25.41 -21.92
C SER A 70 -17.16 -24.79 -22.63
N ALA A 71 -17.30 -23.56 -23.16
CA ALA A 71 -16.21 -22.85 -23.82
C ALA A 71 -15.08 -22.46 -22.84
N TYR A 72 -15.41 -22.03 -21.63
CA TYR A 72 -14.46 -21.68 -20.57
C TYR A 72 -13.69 -22.93 -20.10
N GLN A 73 -14.39 -24.04 -19.83
CA GLN A 73 -13.77 -25.32 -19.49
C GLN A 73 -12.82 -25.79 -20.60
N LEU A 74 -13.21 -25.69 -21.86
CA LEU A 74 -12.36 -26.06 -23.00
C LEU A 74 -11.12 -25.17 -23.09
N LYS A 75 -11.26 -23.85 -22.90
CA LYS A 75 -10.12 -22.92 -22.84
C LYS A 75 -9.18 -23.26 -21.68
N ARG A 76 -9.72 -23.65 -20.52
CA ARG A 76 -8.93 -24.06 -19.35
C ARG A 76 -8.15 -25.36 -19.64
N LEU A 77 -8.80 -26.38 -20.18
CA LEU A 77 -8.15 -27.64 -20.58
C LEU A 77 -7.09 -27.43 -21.66
N ALA A 78 -7.31 -26.49 -22.58
CA ALA A 78 -6.33 -26.10 -23.59
C ALA A 78 -5.19 -25.20 -23.04
N GLY A 79 -5.16 -24.91 -21.74
CA GLY A 79 -4.14 -24.06 -21.12
C GLY A 79 -4.21 -22.59 -21.55
N ARG A 80 -5.35 -22.12 -22.06
CA ARG A 80 -5.55 -20.75 -22.56
C ARG A 80 -6.11 -19.78 -21.53
N VAL A 81 -6.51 -20.27 -20.35
CA VAL A 81 -6.88 -19.41 -19.21
C VAL A 81 -5.67 -19.34 -18.28
N PRO A 82 -5.15 -18.13 -17.96
CA PRO A 82 -4.03 -17.99 -17.04
C PRO A 82 -4.45 -18.43 -15.63
N LYS A 83 -3.54 -19.10 -14.90
CA LYS A 83 -3.76 -19.40 -13.48
C LYS A 83 -3.57 -18.11 -12.68
N ALA A 84 -4.60 -17.67 -11.97
CA ALA A 84 -4.53 -16.50 -11.11
C ALA A 84 -3.56 -16.72 -9.96
N THR A 85 -2.67 -15.76 -9.73
CA THR A 85 -1.82 -15.74 -8.54
C THR A 85 -2.51 -14.95 -7.42
N MET A 86 -2.23 -15.27 -6.15
CA MET A 86 -2.81 -14.53 -5.00
C MET A 86 -2.62 -13.00 -5.09
N PRO A 87 -1.45 -12.47 -5.51
CA PRO A 87 -1.30 -11.03 -5.68
C PRO A 87 -2.23 -10.42 -6.74
N GLU A 88 -2.46 -11.12 -7.85
CA GLU A 88 -3.41 -10.67 -8.88
C GLU A 88 -4.85 -10.72 -8.39
N LEU A 89 -5.21 -11.72 -7.58
CA LEU A 89 -6.50 -11.77 -6.91
C LEU A 89 -6.67 -10.62 -5.92
N VAL A 90 -5.63 -10.27 -5.16
CA VAL A 90 -5.65 -9.10 -4.25
C VAL A 90 -5.86 -7.80 -5.04
N GLN A 91 -5.24 -7.66 -6.21
CA GLN A 91 -5.45 -6.49 -7.07
C GLN A 91 -6.90 -6.33 -7.53
N SER A 92 -7.69 -7.42 -7.57
CA SER A 92 -9.12 -7.34 -7.88
C SER A 92 -9.93 -6.53 -6.86
N LEU A 93 -9.44 -6.37 -5.62
CA LEU A 93 -10.14 -5.59 -4.58
C LEU A 93 -10.36 -4.12 -4.94
N TRP A 94 -9.55 -3.57 -5.86
CA TRP A 94 -9.64 -2.19 -6.35
C TRP A 94 -9.63 -2.10 -7.89
N ASN A 95 -9.65 -3.23 -8.60
CA ASN A 95 -9.68 -3.30 -10.05
C ASN A 95 -10.45 -4.55 -10.50
N ASP A 96 -11.77 -4.42 -10.63
CA ASP A 96 -12.65 -5.54 -10.99
C ASP A 96 -12.32 -6.15 -12.35
N ASP A 97 -11.72 -5.38 -13.28
CA ASP A 97 -11.30 -5.86 -14.59
C ASP A 97 -10.28 -7.01 -14.49
N ARG A 98 -9.49 -7.07 -13.40
CA ARG A 98 -8.55 -8.16 -13.16
C ARG A 98 -9.27 -9.48 -12.89
N LEU A 99 -10.37 -9.46 -12.15
CA LEU A 99 -11.12 -10.69 -11.83
C LEU A 99 -11.77 -11.28 -13.08
N CYS A 100 -12.27 -10.41 -13.99
CA CYS A 100 -12.83 -10.81 -15.28
C CYS A 100 -11.88 -11.63 -16.16
N ILE A 101 -10.57 -11.42 -16.03
CA ILE A 101 -9.56 -12.16 -16.82
C ILE A 101 -9.50 -13.62 -16.38
N PHE A 102 -9.67 -13.87 -15.07
CA PHE A 102 -9.50 -15.18 -14.47
C PHE A 102 -10.82 -15.94 -14.37
N ASN A 103 -11.85 -15.32 -13.80
CA ASN A 103 -13.15 -15.95 -13.60
C ASN A 103 -14.27 -14.90 -13.58
N VAL A 104 -15.01 -14.80 -14.69
CA VAL A 104 -16.16 -13.90 -14.82
C VAL A 104 -17.35 -14.35 -13.96
N TYR A 105 -17.43 -15.64 -13.59
CA TYR A 105 -18.63 -16.18 -12.94
C TYR A 105 -18.88 -15.64 -11.55
N ILE A 106 -17.81 -15.35 -10.82
CA ILE A 106 -17.89 -14.80 -9.47
C ILE A 106 -18.61 -13.44 -9.49
N LEU A 107 -18.50 -12.69 -10.58
CA LEU A 107 -19.14 -11.39 -10.76
C LEU A 107 -20.63 -11.46 -11.13
N PHE A 108 -21.17 -12.62 -11.52
CA PHE A 108 -22.60 -12.75 -11.86
C PHE A 108 -23.50 -12.81 -10.62
N SER A 109 -22.97 -13.19 -9.47
CA SER A 109 -23.72 -13.34 -8.22
C SER A 109 -23.09 -12.43 -7.16
N ASP A 110 -23.82 -11.38 -6.77
CA ASP A 110 -23.37 -10.43 -5.74
C ASP A 110 -22.96 -11.14 -4.44
N LYS A 111 -23.66 -12.23 -4.08
CA LYS A 111 -23.35 -13.03 -2.89
C LYS A 111 -22.00 -13.74 -2.99
N ASP A 112 -21.70 -14.32 -4.15
CA ASP A 112 -20.46 -15.06 -4.37
C ASP A 112 -19.28 -14.09 -4.47
N TYR A 113 -19.49 -12.94 -5.14
CA TYR A 113 -18.51 -11.85 -5.18
C TYR A 113 -18.18 -11.32 -3.79
N GLU A 114 -19.18 -11.00 -2.96
CA GLU A 114 -18.94 -10.50 -1.60
C GLU A 114 -18.28 -11.54 -0.69
N THR A 115 -18.66 -12.82 -0.81
CA THR A 115 -18.03 -13.91 -0.05
C THR A 115 -16.56 -14.08 -0.46
N PHE A 116 -16.29 -14.03 -1.76
CA PHE A 116 -14.94 -14.09 -2.30
C PHE A 116 -14.09 -12.90 -1.84
N ARG A 117 -14.64 -11.69 -1.91
CA ARG A 117 -14.00 -10.45 -1.46
C ARG A 117 -13.71 -10.49 0.05
N ALA A 118 -14.64 -10.99 0.86
CA ALA A 118 -14.42 -11.21 2.29
C ALA A 118 -13.29 -12.23 2.56
N GLY A 119 -13.21 -13.30 1.75
CA GLY A 119 -12.12 -14.27 1.79
C GLY A 119 -10.75 -13.64 1.52
N LEU A 120 -10.65 -12.76 0.51
CA LEU A 120 -9.42 -12.01 0.22
C LEU A 120 -9.01 -11.08 1.37
N PHE A 121 -9.96 -10.37 1.98
CA PHE A 121 -9.68 -9.56 3.17
C PHE A 121 -9.18 -10.40 4.33
N LEU A 122 -9.81 -11.55 4.58
CA LEU A 122 -9.39 -12.47 5.63
C LEU A 122 -7.96 -13.00 5.37
N TRP A 123 -7.66 -13.41 4.13
CA TRP A 123 -6.33 -13.85 3.73
C TRP A 123 -5.27 -12.76 3.99
N LEU A 124 -5.53 -11.53 3.55
CA LEU A 124 -4.62 -10.40 3.77
C LEU A 124 -4.43 -10.11 5.27
N GLN A 125 -5.50 -10.15 6.07
CA GLN A 125 -5.40 -9.94 7.52
C GLN A 125 -4.59 -11.04 8.21
N LEU A 126 -4.73 -12.30 7.78
CA LEU A 126 -3.94 -13.42 8.27
C LEU A 126 -2.45 -13.28 7.90
N CYS A 127 -2.13 -12.83 6.69
CA CYS A 127 -0.75 -12.52 6.28
C CYS A 127 -0.10 -11.43 7.14
N VAL A 128 -0.85 -10.37 7.47
CA VAL A 128 -0.38 -9.32 8.39
C VAL A 128 -0.19 -9.88 9.80
N LEU A 129 -1.13 -10.70 10.28
CA LEU A 129 -1.05 -11.32 11.60
C LEU A 129 0.17 -12.24 11.71
N GLU A 130 0.41 -13.10 10.73
CA GLU A 130 1.57 -13.99 10.67
C GLU A 130 2.89 -13.20 10.66
N THR A 131 2.94 -12.09 9.93
CA THR A 131 4.12 -11.21 9.93
C THR A 131 4.32 -10.58 11.31
N LYS A 132 3.25 -10.10 11.95
CA LYS A 132 3.29 -9.58 13.32
C LYS A 132 3.78 -10.64 14.30
N MET A 133 3.28 -11.86 14.19
CA MET A 133 3.70 -12.99 15.03
C MET A 133 5.14 -13.39 14.79
N SER A 134 5.61 -13.43 13.54
CA SER A 134 7.01 -13.71 13.21
C SER A 134 7.96 -12.68 13.81
N ARG A 135 7.59 -11.39 13.79
CA ARG A 135 8.37 -10.33 14.44
C ARG A 135 8.40 -10.47 15.96
N LEU A 136 7.25 -10.76 16.57
CA LEU A 136 7.14 -10.97 18.02
C LEU A 136 7.89 -12.23 18.46
N LEU A 137 7.89 -13.27 17.65
CA LEU A 137 8.65 -14.49 17.89
C LEU A 137 10.15 -14.22 17.88
N ARG A 138 10.65 -13.44 16.91
CA ARG A 138 12.05 -13.01 16.89
C ARG A 138 12.45 -12.26 18.17
N MET A 139 11.60 -11.31 18.60
CA MET A 139 11.81 -10.59 19.87
C MET A 139 11.73 -11.54 21.08
N GLY A 140 10.85 -12.55 21.05
CA GLY A 140 10.76 -13.60 22.06
C GLY A 140 12.02 -14.44 22.16
N THR A 141 12.60 -14.86 21.03
CA THR A 141 13.89 -15.58 21.00
C THR A 141 15.01 -14.72 21.57
N GLU A 142 15.09 -13.45 21.20
CA GLU A 142 16.06 -12.50 21.75
C GLU A 142 15.87 -12.30 23.26
N LEU A 143 14.63 -12.32 23.75
CA LEU A 143 14.30 -12.23 25.17
C LEU A 143 14.78 -13.46 25.96
N VAL A 144 14.58 -14.66 25.42
CA VAL A 144 15.06 -15.92 26.02
C VAL A 144 16.59 -15.91 26.10
N LEU A 145 17.27 -15.62 24.99
CA LEU A 145 18.74 -15.58 24.94
C LEU A 145 19.33 -14.53 25.89
N SER A 146 18.73 -13.33 25.97
CA SER A 146 19.20 -12.29 26.89
C SER A 146 18.97 -12.66 28.36
N SER A 147 17.91 -13.40 28.67
CA SER A 147 17.67 -13.90 30.03
C SER A 147 18.69 -14.95 30.46
N GLU A 148 19.10 -15.84 29.55
CA GLU A 148 20.14 -16.85 29.80
C GLU A 148 21.53 -16.21 29.96
N LEU A 149 21.82 -15.17 29.18
CA LEU A 149 23.08 -14.43 29.20
C LEU A 149 23.17 -13.36 30.30
N GLY A 150 22.10 -13.16 31.09
CA GLY A 150 22.04 -12.11 32.13
C GLY A 150 22.15 -10.67 31.60
N LYS A 151 21.78 -10.43 30.34
CA LYS A 151 21.83 -9.10 29.71
C LYS A 151 20.55 -8.31 30.02
N ASP A 152 20.65 -6.99 30.02
CA ASP A 152 19.48 -6.12 30.15
C ASP A 152 18.47 -6.40 29.02
N ASN A 153 17.24 -6.70 29.41
CA ASN A 153 16.15 -7.07 28.53
C ASN A 153 14.95 -6.11 28.62
N SER A 154 15.11 -4.98 29.32
CA SER A 154 14.10 -3.93 29.47
C SER A 154 13.59 -3.42 28.11
N GLN A 155 14.50 -3.05 27.20
CA GLN A 155 14.16 -2.51 25.88
C GLN A 155 13.37 -3.49 25.00
N ILE A 156 13.67 -4.79 25.10
CA ILE A 156 12.97 -5.85 24.33
C ILE A 156 11.55 -6.00 24.86
N LYS A 157 11.39 -6.03 26.20
CA LYS A 157 10.06 -6.09 26.84
C LYS A 157 9.21 -4.89 26.45
N ASP A 158 9.76 -3.69 26.47
CA ASP A 158 9.05 -2.47 26.07
C ASP A 158 8.64 -2.51 24.58
N SER A 159 9.51 -3.04 23.72
CA SER A 159 9.21 -3.22 22.29
C SER A 159 8.08 -4.24 22.06
N ILE A 160 8.07 -5.35 22.79
CA ILE A 160 7.00 -6.35 22.74
C ILE A 160 5.69 -5.75 23.23
N ILE A 161 5.72 -5.01 24.36
CA ILE A 161 4.54 -4.33 24.90
C ILE A 161 4.00 -3.34 23.87
N SER A 162 4.84 -2.49 23.29
CA SER A 162 4.44 -1.55 22.24
C SER A 162 3.77 -2.28 21.05
N ALA A 163 4.37 -3.37 20.57
CA ALA A 163 3.83 -4.13 19.45
C ALA A 163 2.50 -4.83 19.77
N LEU A 164 2.29 -5.27 21.01
CA LEU A 164 1.03 -5.88 21.45
C LEU A 164 -0.08 -4.83 21.67
N LEU A 165 0.28 -3.63 22.12
CA LEU A 165 -0.66 -2.53 22.33
C LEU A 165 -1.08 -1.84 21.04
N GLU A 166 -0.24 -1.89 20.00
CA GLU A 166 -0.57 -1.37 18.67
C GLU A 166 -1.72 -2.17 18.02
N THR A 167 -2.94 -1.66 18.17
CA THR A 167 -4.15 -2.13 17.50
C THR A 167 -4.47 -1.26 16.29
N ARG A 168 -4.94 -1.89 15.21
CA ARG A 168 -5.39 -1.17 14.01
C ARG A 168 -6.61 -0.32 14.36
N THR A 169 -6.61 0.96 13.96
CA THR A 169 -7.70 1.92 14.19
C THR A 169 -8.60 2.14 12.96
N TRP A 170 -8.21 1.61 11.80
CA TRP A 170 -8.91 1.77 10.53
C TRP A 170 -9.48 0.43 10.02
N THR A 171 -10.55 0.50 9.24
CA THR A 171 -11.23 -0.69 8.69
C THR A 171 -10.56 -1.14 7.40
N ALA A 172 -10.23 -2.44 7.31
CA ALA A 172 -9.57 -3.01 6.12
C ALA A 172 -10.34 -2.78 4.81
N THR A 173 -11.67 -2.73 4.89
CA THR A 173 -12.57 -2.56 3.74
C THR A 173 -12.49 -1.17 3.11
N ASP A 174 -12.17 -0.14 3.89
CA ASP A 174 -12.15 1.25 3.42
C ASP A 174 -10.92 1.51 2.53
N HIS A 175 -9.83 0.80 2.80
CA HIS A 175 -8.54 0.96 2.13
C HIS A 175 -7.84 -0.39 1.91
N PRO A 176 -8.36 -1.26 1.02
CA PRO A 176 -7.75 -2.56 0.71
C PRO A 176 -6.29 -2.45 0.26
N GLN A 177 -5.96 -1.38 -0.47
CA GLN A 177 -4.60 -1.09 -0.93
C GLN A 177 -3.61 -0.89 0.23
N TRP A 178 -4.05 -0.38 1.37
CA TRP A 178 -3.17 -0.20 2.53
C TRP A 178 -2.90 -1.51 3.24
N LEU A 179 -3.88 -2.44 3.23
CA LEU A 179 -3.67 -3.78 3.75
C LEU A 179 -2.71 -4.58 2.85
N ALA A 180 -2.82 -4.45 1.54
CA ALA A 180 -1.85 -5.01 0.60
C ALA A 180 -0.45 -4.41 0.79
N LEU A 181 -0.34 -3.11 1.12
CA LEU A 181 0.93 -2.50 1.53
C LEU A 181 1.46 -3.15 2.81
N GLU A 182 0.65 -3.43 3.83
CA GLU A 182 1.13 -4.12 5.03
C GLU A 182 1.77 -5.48 4.71
N VAL A 183 1.08 -6.29 3.89
CA VAL A 183 1.54 -7.63 3.49
C VAL A 183 2.84 -7.57 2.68
N ASP A 184 2.88 -6.82 1.58
CA ASP A 184 4.07 -6.79 0.70
C ASP A 184 5.30 -6.16 1.39
N GLY A 185 5.08 -5.29 2.38
CA GLY A 185 6.17 -4.65 3.13
C GLY A 185 6.61 -5.41 4.36
N GLY A 186 5.84 -6.42 4.77
CA GLY A 186 5.97 -7.02 6.09
C GLY A 186 5.89 -5.99 7.23
N ILE A 187 5.06 -4.97 7.08
CA ILE A 187 4.88 -3.89 8.05
C ILE A 187 3.44 -3.84 8.57
N GLN A 188 3.23 -3.16 9.69
CA GLN A 188 1.90 -2.81 10.18
C GLN A 188 1.81 -1.29 10.24
N ILE A 189 0.80 -0.71 9.61
CA ILE A 189 0.55 0.73 9.61
C ILE A 189 0.12 1.13 11.01
N ARG A 190 0.87 2.05 11.61
CA ARG A 190 0.59 2.55 12.96
C ARG A 190 -0.61 3.51 12.95
N PRO A 191 -1.39 3.59 14.04
CA PRO A 191 -2.50 4.54 14.15
C PRO A 191 -2.11 5.99 13.82
N ALA A 192 -0.96 6.46 14.32
CA ALA A 192 -0.45 7.80 14.03
C ALA A 192 -0.14 8.02 12.53
N GLN A 193 0.37 7.01 11.82
CA GLN A 193 0.62 7.10 10.37
C GLN A 193 -0.70 7.19 9.59
N TYR A 194 -1.70 6.42 10.02
CA TYR A 194 -3.06 6.48 9.46
C TYR A 194 -3.70 7.85 9.67
N GLU A 195 -3.66 8.41 10.89
CA GLU A 195 -4.22 9.72 11.20
C GLU A 195 -3.60 10.82 10.33
N ILE A 196 -2.28 10.80 10.15
CA ILE A 196 -1.57 11.76 9.31
C ILE A 196 -1.97 11.59 7.84
N ALA A 197 -2.01 10.35 7.34
CA ALA A 197 -2.44 10.08 5.97
C ALA A 197 -3.88 10.57 5.73
N LEU A 198 -4.79 10.29 6.66
CA LEU A 198 -6.19 10.71 6.58
C LEU A 198 -6.33 12.23 6.63
N ALA A 199 -5.57 12.92 7.48
CA ALA A 199 -5.60 14.37 7.57
C ALA A 199 -5.05 15.04 6.29
N CYS A 200 -4.01 14.47 5.67
CA CYS A 200 -3.53 14.89 4.35
C CYS A 200 -4.55 14.65 3.23
N ILE A 201 -5.36 13.59 3.32
CA ILE A 201 -6.43 13.31 2.34
C ILE A 201 -7.60 14.29 2.51
N LYS A 202 -8.01 14.56 3.75
CA LYS A 202 -9.18 15.39 4.06
C LYS A 202 -8.94 16.88 3.80
N LYS A 203 -7.71 17.38 4.00
CA LYS A 203 -7.38 18.80 3.93
C LYS A 203 -6.38 19.08 2.81
N SER A 204 -6.83 19.79 1.78
CA SER A 204 -5.93 20.31 0.74
C SER A 204 -4.93 21.30 1.34
N GLY A 205 -3.66 21.21 0.91
CA GLY A 205 -2.59 22.08 1.38
C GLY A 205 -2.18 21.86 2.84
N ALA A 206 -2.48 20.70 3.43
CA ALA A 206 -2.07 20.40 4.79
C ALA A 206 -0.53 20.30 4.90
N ILE A 207 0.01 20.90 5.96
CA ILE A 207 1.42 20.80 6.32
C ILE A 207 1.51 19.92 7.56
N MET A 208 2.27 18.83 7.47
CA MET A 208 2.45 17.87 8.55
C MET A 208 3.92 17.81 8.94
N GLN A 209 4.21 17.97 10.23
CA GLN A 209 5.53 17.74 10.80
C GLN A 209 5.57 16.35 11.41
N LEU A 210 6.54 15.54 10.99
CA LEU A 210 6.80 14.24 11.58
C LEU A 210 8.23 14.20 12.11
N ASN A 211 8.48 13.41 13.15
CA ASN A 211 9.84 13.10 13.60
C ASN A 211 10.53 12.09 12.67
N MET A 212 11.87 12.08 12.67
CA MET A 212 12.65 11.12 11.90
C MET A 212 12.32 9.68 12.32
N GLY A 213 12.43 8.73 11.39
CA GLY A 213 12.16 7.32 11.67
C GLY A 213 10.68 6.91 11.78
N LEU A 214 9.72 7.84 11.68
CA LEU A 214 8.28 7.53 11.72
C LEU A 214 7.71 6.93 10.41
N GLY A 215 8.56 6.63 9.42
CA GLY A 215 8.12 6.02 8.16
C GLY A 215 7.45 7.00 7.18
N LYS A 216 7.86 8.28 7.15
CA LYS A 216 7.33 9.30 6.24
C LYS A 216 7.31 8.83 4.77
N THR A 217 8.50 8.56 4.23
CA THR A 217 8.68 8.19 2.82
C THR A 217 8.32 6.73 2.56
N ARG A 218 8.53 5.85 3.54
CA ARG A 218 8.37 4.40 3.36
C ARG A 218 6.97 3.86 3.65
N VAL A 219 6.13 4.62 4.35
CA VAL A 219 4.77 4.20 4.74
C VAL A 219 3.74 5.24 4.29
N ILE A 220 3.85 6.48 4.77
CA ILE A 220 2.82 7.50 4.54
C ILE A 220 2.75 7.91 3.06
N VAL A 221 3.88 8.14 2.41
CA VAL A 221 3.89 8.48 0.97
C VAL A 221 3.25 7.36 0.11
N PRO A 222 3.61 6.07 0.25
CA PRO A 222 2.90 4.98 -0.41
C PRO A 222 1.40 4.91 -0.09
N MET A 223 0.99 5.17 1.16
CA MET A 223 -0.43 5.20 1.52
C MET A 223 -1.19 6.30 0.76
N LEU A 224 -0.64 7.52 0.74
CA LEU A 224 -1.23 8.65 0.01
C LEU A 224 -1.27 8.37 -1.49
N TYR A 225 -0.17 7.86 -2.04
CA TYR A 225 -0.06 7.54 -3.44
C TYR A 225 -1.09 6.49 -3.88
N THR A 226 -1.16 5.36 -3.17
CA THR A 226 -2.09 4.26 -3.48
C THR A 226 -3.56 4.68 -3.32
N TYR A 227 -3.84 5.68 -2.48
CA TYR A 227 -5.17 6.29 -2.40
C TYR A 227 -5.46 7.20 -3.59
N TRP A 228 -4.58 8.14 -3.92
CA TRP A 228 -4.83 9.15 -4.94
C TRP A 228 -4.82 8.60 -6.37
N ARG A 229 -4.03 7.56 -6.66
CA ARG A 229 -4.02 6.91 -7.99
C ARG A 229 -5.39 6.37 -8.40
N LEU A 230 -6.18 5.90 -7.44
CA LEU A 230 -7.52 5.34 -7.69
C LEU A 230 -8.54 6.43 -8.04
N LYS A 231 -8.24 7.70 -7.74
CA LYS A 231 -9.09 8.86 -8.05
C LYS A 231 -8.86 9.40 -9.46
N LYS A 232 -8.14 8.68 -10.34
CA LYS A 232 -7.81 9.07 -11.72
C LYS A 232 -7.30 10.51 -11.81
N SER A 233 -6.47 10.89 -10.84
CA SER A 233 -5.86 12.22 -10.73
C SER A 233 -4.35 12.11 -10.92
N LEU A 234 -3.71 13.13 -11.49
CA LEU A 234 -2.26 13.14 -11.66
C LEU A 234 -1.58 13.26 -10.29
N VAL A 235 -0.95 12.17 -9.83
CA VAL A 235 -0.24 12.17 -8.55
C VAL A 235 1.21 12.60 -8.77
N ARG A 236 1.57 13.76 -8.23
CA ARG A 236 2.91 14.33 -8.30
C ARG A 236 3.61 14.24 -6.95
N LEU A 237 4.74 13.55 -6.90
CA LEU A 237 5.57 13.41 -5.72
C LEU A 237 6.82 14.28 -5.89
N ASN A 238 6.94 15.30 -5.04
CA ASN A 238 8.08 16.22 -5.06
C ASN A 238 9.10 15.81 -4.00
N PHE A 239 10.33 15.52 -4.42
CA PHE A 239 11.45 15.20 -3.55
C PHE A 239 12.61 16.14 -3.84
N LEU A 240 13.40 16.45 -2.81
CA LEU A 240 14.66 17.17 -2.99
C LEU A 240 15.57 16.41 -3.98
N SER A 241 16.39 17.15 -4.71
CA SER A 241 17.27 16.60 -5.76
C SER A 241 18.15 15.45 -5.24
N GLU A 242 18.59 15.51 -3.99
CA GLU A 242 19.41 14.49 -3.34
C GLU A 242 18.62 13.24 -2.94
N LEU A 243 17.31 13.36 -2.74
CA LEU A 243 16.44 12.30 -2.23
C LEU A 243 15.57 11.64 -3.31
N VAL A 244 15.44 12.27 -4.48
CA VAL A 244 14.53 11.80 -5.54
C VAL A 244 14.92 10.42 -6.07
N SER A 245 16.22 10.14 -6.20
CA SER A 245 16.72 8.84 -6.66
C SER A 245 16.41 7.73 -5.66
N GLU A 246 16.71 7.93 -4.37
CA GLU A 246 16.40 6.96 -3.32
C GLU A 246 14.89 6.72 -3.21
N ALA A 247 14.09 7.79 -3.27
CA ALA A 247 12.64 7.69 -3.21
C ALA A 247 12.06 6.96 -4.43
N PHE A 248 12.60 7.22 -5.62
CA PHE A 248 12.20 6.54 -6.85
C PHE A 248 12.56 5.06 -6.80
N ASP A 249 13.78 4.70 -6.41
CA ASP A 249 14.20 3.30 -6.27
C ASP A 249 13.36 2.54 -5.26
N PHE A 250 13.07 3.18 -4.12
CA PHE A 250 12.19 2.60 -3.11
C PHE A 250 10.78 2.37 -3.67
N ALA A 251 10.20 3.38 -4.33
CA ALA A 251 8.88 3.27 -4.93
C ALA A 251 8.86 2.21 -6.04
N HIS A 252 9.91 2.12 -6.86
CA HIS A 252 10.02 1.15 -7.93
C HIS A 252 10.01 -0.27 -7.36
N ARG A 253 10.85 -0.56 -6.36
CA ARG A 253 10.87 -1.89 -5.71
C ARG A 253 9.53 -2.23 -5.06
N ARG A 254 8.84 -1.24 -4.50
CA ARG A 254 7.70 -1.47 -3.61
C ARG A 254 6.33 -1.37 -4.27
N LEU A 255 6.25 -0.65 -5.39
CA LEU A 255 5.01 -0.36 -6.09
C LEU A 255 5.02 -0.89 -7.53
N THR A 256 6.17 -0.88 -8.20
CA THR A 256 6.28 -1.35 -9.61
C THR A 256 6.71 -2.82 -9.68
N ALA A 257 7.75 -3.20 -8.95
CA ALA A 257 8.28 -4.56 -8.93
C ALA A 257 7.58 -5.47 -7.91
N SER A 258 6.66 -4.92 -7.11
CA SER A 258 5.84 -5.69 -6.19
C SER A 258 4.84 -6.53 -6.97
N SER A 259 4.58 -7.76 -6.54
CA SER A 259 3.51 -8.57 -7.13
C SER A 259 2.12 -8.05 -6.76
N MET A 260 1.99 -7.33 -5.64
CA MET A 260 0.72 -6.81 -5.13
C MET A 260 0.29 -5.52 -5.82
N PHE A 261 1.22 -4.81 -6.47
CA PHE A 261 0.97 -3.53 -7.11
C PHE A 261 1.54 -3.50 -8.51
N ASP A 262 0.72 -3.07 -9.46
CA ASP A 262 1.17 -2.75 -10.81
C ASP A 262 1.10 -1.22 -10.97
N VAL A 263 2.19 -0.55 -10.62
CA VAL A 263 2.30 0.91 -10.63
C VAL A 263 3.41 1.35 -11.57
N GLN A 264 3.06 2.16 -12.56
CA GLN A 264 4.03 2.80 -13.44
C GLN A 264 4.53 4.11 -12.83
N LEU A 265 5.85 4.24 -12.73
CA LEU A 265 6.52 5.43 -12.22
C LEU A 265 7.13 6.21 -13.38
N PHE A 266 6.89 7.52 -13.35
CA PHE A 266 7.36 8.46 -14.36
C PHE A 266 8.29 9.45 -13.69
N GLN A 267 9.35 9.84 -14.39
CA GLN A 267 10.19 10.95 -14.01
C GLN A 267 10.16 11.96 -15.15
N ILE A 268 9.77 13.19 -14.84
CA ILE A 268 9.70 14.28 -15.83
C ILE A 268 10.74 15.34 -15.41
N PRO A 269 12.02 15.13 -15.73
CA PRO A 269 13.03 16.15 -15.49
C PRO A 269 12.80 17.29 -16.49
N PHE A 270 12.73 18.53 -15.99
CA PHE A 270 12.57 19.71 -16.84
C PHE A 270 13.66 20.73 -16.52
N HIS A 271 14.37 21.18 -17.55
CA HIS A 271 15.37 22.24 -17.44
C HIS A 271 14.91 23.46 -18.21
N ARG A 272 15.18 24.66 -17.69
CA ARG A 272 14.72 25.93 -18.29
C ARG A 272 15.26 26.17 -19.71
N ASP A 273 16.49 25.70 -19.97
CA ASP A 273 17.17 25.87 -21.26
C ASP A 273 16.57 24.99 -22.38
N VAL A 274 15.67 24.06 -22.03
CA VAL A 274 14.97 23.26 -23.03
C VAL A 274 14.14 24.17 -23.92
N LYS A 275 14.41 24.13 -25.22
CA LYS A 275 13.58 24.80 -26.22
C LYS A 275 12.23 24.10 -26.29
N VAL A 276 11.21 24.82 -25.84
CA VAL A 276 9.83 24.36 -25.81
C VAL A 276 9.16 24.69 -27.15
N ASP A 277 8.60 23.65 -27.75
CA ASP A 277 7.82 23.69 -28.98
C ASP A 277 6.46 23.02 -28.71
N GLU A 278 5.43 23.40 -29.47
CA GLU A 278 4.06 22.89 -29.31
C GLU A 278 4.03 21.36 -29.39
N CYS A 279 4.78 20.77 -30.32
CA CYS A 279 4.89 19.32 -30.47
C CYS A 279 5.45 18.65 -29.21
N ARG A 280 6.49 19.23 -28.60
CA ARG A 280 7.12 18.67 -27.38
C ARG A 280 6.21 18.80 -26.15
N LEU A 281 5.47 19.90 -26.05
CA LEU A 281 4.49 20.08 -24.98
C LEU A 281 3.34 19.09 -25.10
N LYS A 282 2.85 18.82 -26.31
CA LYS A 282 1.84 17.78 -26.55
C LYS A 282 2.34 16.42 -26.09
N VAL A 283 3.57 16.03 -26.43
CA VAL A 283 4.15 14.76 -25.94
C VAL A 283 4.20 14.70 -24.41
N LEU A 284 4.55 15.79 -23.74
CA LEU A 284 4.55 15.84 -22.27
C LEU A 284 3.15 15.70 -21.68
N LEU A 285 2.14 16.34 -22.29
CA LEU A 285 0.75 16.21 -21.88
C LEU A 285 0.23 14.79 -22.12
N ASP A 286 0.49 14.22 -23.29
CA ASP A 286 0.11 12.84 -23.63
C ASP A 286 0.71 11.83 -22.64
N GLN A 287 1.96 12.06 -22.19
CA GLN A 287 2.59 11.26 -21.14
C GLN A 287 1.91 11.41 -19.78
N CYS A 288 1.45 12.61 -19.43
CA CYS A 288 0.70 12.86 -18.20
C CYS A 288 -0.68 12.23 -18.24
N GLU A 289 -1.40 12.36 -19.35
CA GLU A 289 -2.69 11.71 -19.57
C GLU A 289 -2.55 10.18 -19.54
N TYR A 290 -1.51 9.64 -20.17
CA TYR A 290 -1.16 8.23 -20.08
C TYR A 290 -0.89 7.81 -18.63
N CYS A 291 -0.12 8.60 -17.87
CA CYS A 291 0.15 8.36 -16.45
C CYS A 291 -1.15 8.33 -15.62
N VAL A 292 -2.06 9.29 -15.84
CA VAL A 292 -3.37 9.32 -15.17
C VAL A 292 -4.20 8.08 -15.53
N ARG A 293 -4.23 7.71 -16.81
CA ARG A 293 -4.98 6.54 -17.30
C ARG A 293 -4.51 5.23 -16.67
N VAL A 294 -3.21 5.05 -16.52
CA VAL A 294 -2.61 3.86 -15.90
C VAL A 294 -2.63 3.95 -14.36
N GLY A 295 -2.95 5.11 -13.79
CA GLY A 295 -2.88 5.34 -12.34
C GLY A 295 -1.44 5.35 -11.83
N GLY A 296 -0.52 5.93 -12.60
CA GLY A 296 0.90 6.05 -12.28
C GLY A 296 1.22 7.21 -11.33
N ALA A 297 2.51 7.41 -11.07
CA ALA A 297 3.03 8.52 -10.25
C ALA A 297 4.13 9.27 -10.99
N VAL A 298 4.13 10.59 -10.90
CA VAL A 298 5.21 11.44 -11.43
C VAL A 298 6.13 11.88 -10.29
N PHE A 299 7.40 11.52 -10.37
CA PHE A 299 8.46 11.99 -9.51
C PHE A 299 9.10 13.23 -10.11
N MET A 300 9.16 14.31 -9.33
CA MET A 300 9.77 15.57 -9.75
C MET A 300 10.58 16.19 -8.62
N THR A 301 11.54 17.03 -8.99
CA THR A 301 12.23 17.89 -8.03
C THR A 301 11.59 19.29 -8.01
N PRO A 302 11.67 20.02 -6.88
CA PRO A 302 11.20 21.40 -6.81
C PRO A 302 11.80 22.31 -7.87
N GLU A 303 13.06 22.10 -8.26
CA GLU A 303 13.79 22.87 -9.27
C GLU A 303 13.23 22.63 -10.66
N ALA A 304 12.95 21.36 -11.01
CA ALA A 304 12.32 21.02 -12.28
C ALA A 304 10.92 21.62 -12.38
N ARG A 305 10.14 21.51 -11.30
CA ARG A 305 8.81 22.13 -11.20
C ARG A 305 8.89 23.66 -11.35
N CYS A 306 9.79 24.30 -10.63
CA CYS A 306 9.99 25.75 -10.69
C CYS A 306 10.43 26.18 -12.09
N SER A 307 11.33 25.42 -12.72
CA SER A 307 11.79 25.67 -14.09
C SER A 307 10.65 25.63 -15.09
N LEU A 308 9.72 24.67 -14.96
CA LEU A 308 8.52 24.59 -15.80
C LEU A 308 7.60 25.81 -15.59
N HIS A 309 7.36 26.20 -14.33
CA HIS A 309 6.58 27.40 -14.01
C HIS A 309 7.21 28.67 -14.58
N LEU A 310 8.52 28.86 -14.42
CA LEU A 310 9.24 30.00 -14.96
C LEU A 310 9.23 30.01 -16.50
N LYS A 311 9.29 28.84 -17.13
CA LYS A 311 9.19 28.75 -18.59
C LYS A 311 7.82 29.19 -19.11
N ASN A 312 6.75 28.86 -18.40
CA ASN A 312 5.41 29.37 -18.71
C ASN A 312 5.37 30.90 -18.68
N HIS A 313 5.97 31.53 -17.66
CA HIS A 313 6.08 32.99 -17.59
C HIS A 313 6.89 33.59 -18.75
N GLU A 314 7.99 32.96 -19.14
CA GLU A 314 8.80 33.37 -20.30
C GLU A 314 8.01 33.33 -21.61
N LEU A 315 7.26 32.24 -21.85
CA LEU A 315 6.42 32.08 -23.04
C LEU A 315 5.27 33.10 -23.08
N ARG A 316 4.70 33.45 -21.91
CA ARG A 316 3.69 34.50 -21.79
C ARG A 316 4.24 35.86 -22.20
N MET A 317 5.48 36.18 -21.80
CA MET A 317 6.15 37.44 -22.20
C MET A 317 6.47 37.47 -23.70
N LEU A 318 6.74 36.31 -24.30
CA LEU A 318 6.98 36.17 -25.74
C LEU A 318 5.69 36.10 -26.59
N ASN A 319 4.51 36.32 -26.00
CA ASN A 319 3.19 36.22 -26.63
C ASN A 319 2.87 34.84 -27.26
N ARG A 320 3.55 33.76 -26.84
CA ARG A 320 3.31 32.39 -27.34
C ARG A 320 2.16 31.71 -26.58
N ARG A 321 0.93 32.22 -26.77
CA ARG A 321 -0.27 31.83 -25.99
C ARG A 321 -0.59 30.33 -26.01
N LYS A 322 -0.54 29.69 -27.19
CA LYS A 322 -0.87 28.26 -27.35
C LYS A 322 -0.05 27.35 -26.43
N GLU A 323 1.24 27.66 -26.28
CA GLU A 323 2.14 26.85 -25.46
C GLU A 323 1.98 27.15 -23.97
N CYS A 324 1.57 28.37 -23.63
CA CYS A 324 1.26 28.74 -22.25
C CYS A 324 0.03 27.98 -21.74
N ASP A 325 -0.98 27.80 -22.60
CA ASP A 325 -2.20 27.06 -22.27
C ASP A 325 -1.86 25.59 -22.00
N LEU A 326 -1.06 24.97 -22.88
CA LEU A 326 -0.59 23.59 -22.72
C LEU A 326 0.23 23.38 -21.42
N ILE A 327 1.03 24.35 -20.98
CA ILE A 327 1.77 24.22 -19.70
C ILE A 327 0.84 24.42 -18.49
N ASN A 328 -0.27 25.16 -18.60
CA ASN A 328 -1.22 25.32 -17.49
C ASN A 328 -2.07 24.07 -17.24
N GLU A 329 -2.21 23.21 -18.25
CA GLU A 329 -2.89 21.92 -18.13
C GLU A 329 -2.09 20.88 -17.31
N PHE A 330 -0.80 21.16 -17.05
CA PHE A 330 0.09 20.38 -16.20
C PHE A 330 0.05 20.84 -14.73
#